data_AF-A0A9P0M1Q6-F1
#
_entry.id   AF-A0A9P0M1Q6-F1
#
_cell.length_a   1.000
_cell.length_b   1.000
_cell.length_c   1.000
_cell.angle_alpha   90.00
_cell.angle_beta   90.00
_cell.angle_gamma   90.00
#
_symmetry.space_group_name_H-M   'P 1'
#
loop_
_entity.id
_entity.type
_entity.pdbx_description
1 polymer ?
#
loop_
_entity_poly.entity_id
_entity_poly.type
_entity_poly.pdbx_seq_one_letter_code
_entity_poly.pdbx_strand_id
1 'polypeptide(L)'
;MQGPSGAARDADSPSGAFQCLFDESIFGKILEHTNAHIAIRCENYKVAKSTVSTTTRQELNALIGLLIFAGAQKDNHLSTREMFDSRKSGSYYRATMSCERFEFLINNLRFDDKATRNERRTVDKFAPIREIWDQFITKCNSPINREITSQSMSNYWASEAAVHSKCTFRTSLPNME
;
A
#
# COMPACT_ATOMS: atom_id res chain seq x y z
N MET A 1 -27.21 -6.14 -18.81
CA MET A 1 -27.22 -5.79 -17.37
C MET A 1 -25.91 -5.12 -17.07
N GLN A 2 -25.96 -3.89 -16.58
CA GLN A 2 -24.80 -3.18 -16.02
C GLN A 2 -24.64 -3.63 -14.56
N GLY A 3 -23.41 -3.94 -14.13
CA GLY A 3 -23.07 -4.41 -12.80
C GLY A 3 -21.77 -5.22 -12.75
N PRO A 4 -21.17 -5.36 -11.54
CA PRO A 4 -19.99 -6.20 -11.36
C PRO A 4 -20.25 -7.64 -11.83
N SER A 5 -19.21 -8.29 -12.35
CA SER A 5 -19.31 -9.64 -12.92
C SER A 5 -18.37 -10.62 -12.23
N GLY A 6 -18.65 -11.93 -12.32
CA GLY A 6 -17.84 -12.98 -11.67
C GLY A 6 -17.68 -12.77 -10.16
N ALA A 7 -16.48 -12.98 -9.63
CA ALA A 7 -16.19 -12.88 -8.20
C ALA A 7 -16.50 -11.51 -7.58
N ALA A 8 -16.49 -10.41 -8.36
CA ALA A 8 -16.87 -9.09 -7.86
C ALA A 8 -18.38 -8.96 -7.65
N ARG A 9 -19.19 -9.76 -8.35
CA ARG A 9 -20.64 -9.85 -8.11
C ARG A 9 -20.95 -10.60 -6.82
N ASP A 10 -20.14 -11.60 -6.52
CA ASP A 10 -20.31 -12.49 -5.37
C ASP A 10 -19.66 -11.93 -4.09
N ALA A 11 -19.00 -10.77 -4.18
CA ALA A 11 -18.46 -10.07 -3.03
C ALA A 11 -19.57 -9.48 -2.15
N ASP A 12 -19.83 -10.13 -1.03
CA ASP A 12 -20.85 -9.76 -0.04
C ASP A 12 -20.35 -8.84 1.08
N SER A 13 -19.05 -8.51 1.06
CA SER A 13 -18.38 -7.73 2.09
C SER A 13 -17.40 -6.70 1.50
N PRO A 14 -17.17 -5.56 2.17
CA PRO A 14 -16.17 -4.57 1.74
C PRO A 14 -14.77 -5.17 1.58
N SER A 15 -14.41 -6.13 2.44
CA SER A 15 -13.15 -6.87 2.35
C SER A 15 -13.08 -7.76 1.10
N GLY A 16 -14.16 -8.46 0.75
CA GLY A 16 -14.23 -9.27 -0.46
C GLY A 16 -14.13 -8.43 -1.73
N ALA A 17 -14.79 -7.27 -1.75
CA ALA A 17 -14.67 -6.31 -2.85
C ALA A 17 -13.25 -5.76 -2.98
N PHE A 18 -12.59 -5.42 -1.87
CA PHE A 18 -11.19 -4.99 -1.87
C PHE A 18 -10.25 -6.06 -2.44
N GLN A 19 -10.45 -7.33 -2.07
CA GLN A 19 -9.65 -8.46 -2.55
C GLN A 19 -9.80 -8.74 -4.06
N CYS A 20 -10.89 -8.27 -4.69
CA CYS A 20 -11.05 -8.34 -6.14
C CYS A 20 -10.07 -7.42 -6.90
N LEU A 21 -9.57 -6.37 -6.23
CA LEU A 21 -8.57 -5.43 -6.77
C LEU A 21 -7.17 -5.74 -6.24
N PHE A 22 -7.08 -6.09 -4.95
CA PHE A 22 -5.84 -6.29 -4.23
C PHE A 22 -5.80 -7.72 -3.68
N ASP A 23 -5.40 -8.64 -4.54
CA ASP A 23 -5.54 -10.08 -4.29
C ASP A 23 -4.34 -10.67 -3.51
N GLU A 24 -4.43 -11.98 -3.26
CA GLU A 24 -3.40 -12.78 -2.60
C GLU A 24 -2.02 -12.71 -3.28
N SER A 25 -1.98 -12.51 -4.61
CA SER A 25 -0.72 -12.41 -5.34
C SER A 25 -0.01 -11.10 -4.98
N ILE A 26 -0.76 -9.99 -4.99
CA ILE A 26 -0.21 -8.68 -4.62
C ILE A 26 0.22 -8.69 -3.15
N PHE A 27 -0.62 -9.17 -2.24
CA PHE A 27 -0.26 -9.27 -0.82
C PHE A 27 0.94 -10.19 -0.59
N GLY A 28 1.03 -11.31 -1.31
CA GLY A 28 2.16 -12.24 -1.26
C GLY A 28 3.48 -11.56 -1.59
N LYS A 29 3.52 -10.77 -2.66
CA LYS A 29 4.73 -10.04 -3.08
C LYS A 29 5.16 -8.98 -2.09
N ILE A 30 4.21 -8.22 -1.57
CA ILE A 30 4.48 -7.20 -0.54
C ILE A 30 5.07 -7.87 0.71
N LEU A 31 4.45 -8.96 1.16
CA LEU A 31 4.89 -9.71 2.32
C LEU A 31 6.31 -10.27 2.13
N GLU A 32 6.56 -10.91 0.99
CA GLU A 32 7.85 -11.49 0.63
C GLU A 32 8.97 -10.44 0.63
N HIS A 33 8.80 -9.37 -0.15
CA HIS A 33 9.84 -8.35 -0.31
C HIS A 33 10.05 -7.53 0.96
N THR A 34 8.99 -7.26 1.72
CA THR A 34 9.08 -6.60 3.03
C THR A 34 9.87 -7.47 4.01
N ASN A 35 9.58 -8.78 4.08
CA ASN A 35 10.30 -9.69 4.97
C ASN A 35 11.77 -9.89 4.56
N ALA A 36 12.05 -10.01 3.27
CA ALA A 36 13.43 -10.06 2.78
C ALA A 36 14.22 -8.80 3.17
N HIS A 37 13.61 -7.62 3.06
CA HIS A 37 14.24 -6.37 3.47
C HIS A 37 14.43 -6.28 4.99
N ILE A 38 13.43 -6.70 5.78
CA ILE A 38 13.51 -6.72 7.23
C ILE A 38 14.63 -7.68 7.68
N ALA A 39 14.74 -8.87 7.10
CA ALA A 39 15.77 -9.84 7.45
C ALA A 39 17.18 -9.25 7.33
N ILE A 40 17.48 -8.60 6.20
CA ILE A 40 18.76 -7.90 5.98
C ILE A 40 18.95 -6.77 7.01
N ARG A 41 17.90 -6.03 7.35
CA ARG A 41 18.00 -4.93 8.30
C ARG A 41 18.24 -5.44 9.73
N CYS A 42 17.61 -6.55 10.11
CA CYS A 42 17.71 -7.19 11.42
C CYS A 42 19.14 -7.67 11.75
N GLU A 43 19.95 -8.01 10.75
CA GLU A 43 21.38 -8.37 10.95
C GLU A 43 22.18 -7.27 11.67
N ASN A 44 21.76 -6.01 11.54
CA ASN A 44 22.42 -4.88 12.19
C ASN A 44 22.02 -4.71 13.67
N TYR A 45 21.06 -5.49 14.17
CA TYR A 45 20.57 -5.40 15.54
C TYR A 45 21.20 -6.49 16.41
N LYS A 46 21.92 -6.06 17.46
CA LYS A 46 22.57 -6.97 18.42
C LYS A 46 21.58 -7.76 19.28
N VAL A 47 20.33 -7.31 19.38
CA VAL A 47 19.29 -7.89 20.25
C VAL A 47 18.01 -8.03 19.45
N ALA A 48 17.45 -9.24 19.44
CA ALA A 48 16.14 -9.50 18.88
C ALA A 48 15.06 -8.75 19.68
N LYS A 49 14.32 -7.87 19.02
CA LYS A 49 13.16 -7.17 19.59
C LYS A 49 11.93 -7.55 18.79
N SER A 50 10.80 -7.78 19.47
CA SER A 50 9.52 -8.08 18.82
C SER A 50 9.08 -7.00 17.82
N THR A 51 9.48 -5.74 18.06
CA THR A 51 9.23 -4.62 17.14
C THR A 51 10.01 -4.71 15.83
N VAL A 52 11.17 -5.38 15.84
CA VAL A 52 12.14 -5.46 14.74
C VAL A 52 12.25 -6.91 14.27
N SER A 53 11.12 -7.43 13.83
CA SER A 53 10.95 -8.79 13.31
C SER A 53 10.22 -8.77 11.97
N THR A 54 10.26 -9.88 11.26
CA THR A 54 9.45 -10.10 10.05
C THR A 54 7.96 -9.91 10.35
N THR A 55 7.20 -9.56 9.31
CA THR A 55 5.76 -9.37 9.38
C THR A 55 5.02 -10.61 8.88
N THR A 56 3.79 -10.77 9.34
CA THR A 56 2.88 -11.84 8.90
C THR A 56 1.82 -11.27 7.99
N ARG A 57 1.03 -12.15 7.35
CA ARG A 57 -0.08 -11.69 6.52
C ARG A 57 -1.12 -10.92 7.34
N GLN A 58 -1.44 -11.38 8.55
CA GLN A 58 -2.40 -10.75 9.43
C GLN A 58 -1.95 -9.33 9.82
N GLU A 59 -0.66 -9.17 10.10
CA GLU A 59 -0.11 -7.87 10.46
C GLU A 59 -0.04 -6.91 9.27
N LEU A 60 0.29 -7.41 8.06
CA LEU A 60 0.21 -6.62 6.84
C LEU A 60 -1.23 -6.16 6.55
N ASN A 61 -2.22 -7.04 6.73
CA ASN A 61 -3.64 -6.67 6.60
C ASN A 61 -4.03 -5.61 7.63
N ALA A 62 -3.58 -5.75 8.87
CA ALA A 62 -3.81 -4.76 9.93
C ALA A 62 -3.19 -3.40 9.59
N LEU A 63 -1.97 -3.39 9.02
CA LEU A 63 -1.31 -2.17 8.57
C LEU A 63 -2.10 -1.46 7.45
N ILE A 64 -2.51 -2.21 6.42
CA ILE A 64 -3.32 -1.67 5.32
C ILE A 64 -4.67 -1.17 5.83
N GLY A 65 -5.30 -1.90 6.75
CA GLY A 65 -6.53 -1.48 7.42
C GLY A 65 -6.37 -0.14 8.16
N LEU A 66 -5.27 0.05 8.89
CA LEU A 66 -4.96 1.33 9.54
C LEU A 66 -4.73 2.47 8.54
N LEU A 67 -4.10 2.20 7.40
CA LEU A 67 -3.90 3.21 6.35
C LEU A 67 -5.23 3.63 5.70
N ILE A 68 -6.12 2.67 5.43
CA ILE A 68 -7.48 2.95 4.93
C ILE A 68 -8.26 3.75 5.98
N PHE A 69 -8.20 3.33 7.24
CA PHE A 69 -8.87 4.01 8.35
C PHE A 69 -8.37 5.46 8.52
N ALA A 70 -7.05 5.69 8.47
CA ALA A 70 -6.46 7.02 8.53
C ALA A 70 -6.92 7.92 7.37
N GLY A 71 -7.06 7.36 6.17
CA GLY A 71 -7.65 8.07 5.04
C GLY A 71 -9.11 8.44 5.28
N ALA A 72 -9.90 7.53 5.85
CA ALA A 72 -11.31 7.78 6.18
C ALA A 72 -11.49 8.85 7.28
N GLN A 73 -10.60 8.88 8.28
CA GLN A 73 -10.59 9.89 9.33
C GLN A 73 -9.96 11.23 8.91
N LYS A 74 -9.29 11.28 7.74
CA LYS A 74 -8.50 12.43 7.27
C LYS A 74 -7.32 12.76 8.19
N ASP A 75 -6.76 11.75 8.84
CA ASP A 75 -5.64 11.86 9.77
C ASP A 75 -4.28 11.94 9.07
N ASN A 76 -4.26 12.02 7.73
CA ASN A 76 -3.04 12.01 6.92
C ASN A 76 -2.08 13.18 7.18
N HIS A 77 -2.54 14.22 7.87
CA HIS A 77 -1.75 15.39 8.26
C HIS A 77 -1.16 15.27 9.67
N LEU A 78 -1.64 14.31 10.47
CA LEU A 78 -1.20 14.09 11.83
C LEU A 78 0.14 13.34 11.86
N SER A 79 0.95 13.62 12.88
CA SER A 79 2.11 12.79 13.13
C SER A 79 1.70 11.40 13.64
N THR A 80 2.52 10.38 13.42
CA THR A 80 2.24 9.03 13.93
C THR A 80 2.01 9.02 15.44
N ARG A 81 2.76 9.85 16.19
CA ARG A 81 2.56 9.97 17.64
C ARG A 81 1.17 10.47 18.01
N GLU A 82 0.61 11.38 17.21
CA GLU A 82 -0.74 11.90 17.43
C GLU A 82 -1.81 10.91 17.00
N MET A 83 -1.60 10.20 15.88
CA MET A 83 -2.47 9.10 15.47
C MET A 83 -2.57 8.02 16.56
N PHE A 84 -1.46 7.72 17.24
CA PHE A 84 -1.42 6.69 18.30
C PHE A 84 -1.66 7.25 19.72
N ASP A 85 -1.94 8.55 19.87
CA ASP A 85 -2.34 9.15 21.14
C ASP A 85 -3.84 8.89 21.40
N SER A 86 -4.13 8.04 22.38
CA SER A 86 -5.48 7.62 22.73
C SER A 86 -6.40 8.77 23.17
N ARG A 87 -5.85 9.92 23.56
CA ARG A 87 -6.64 11.11 23.92
C ARG A 87 -7.03 11.95 22.71
N LYS A 88 -6.23 11.91 21.65
CA LYS A 88 -6.42 12.72 20.44
C LYS A 88 -7.21 11.96 19.37
N SER A 89 -6.79 10.72 19.09
CA SER A 89 -7.25 9.94 17.92
C SER A 89 -8.00 8.67 18.33
N GLY A 90 -8.33 8.54 19.62
CA GLY A 90 -8.97 7.36 20.18
C GLY A 90 -8.04 6.14 20.25
N SER A 91 -8.60 4.99 20.63
CA SER A 91 -7.81 3.77 20.86
C SER A 91 -7.63 2.90 19.63
N TYR A 92 -8.28 3.20 18.49
CA TYR A 92 -8.30 2.32 17.31
C TYR A 92 -6.91 1.95 16.78
N TYR A 93 -6.04 2.94 16.59
CA TYR A 93 -4.67 2.72 16.13
C TYR A 93 -3.88 1.84 17.11
N ARG A 94 -3.92 2.19 18.39
CA ARG A 94 -3.18 1.50 19.47
C ARG A 94 -3.74 0.11 19.78
N ALA A 95 -5.03 -0.11 19.58
CA ALA A 95 -5.67 -1.42 19.74
C ALA A 95 -5.26 -2.39 18.62
N THR A 96 -4.83 -1.88 17.47
CA THR A 96 -4.44 -2.69 16.32
C THR A 96 -2.96 -3.09 16.38
N MET A 97 -2.05 -2.14 16.64
CA MET A 97 -0.63 -2.40 16.85
C MET A 97 0.04 -1.26 17.64
N SER A 98 1.30 -1.42 18.05
CA SER A 98 2.03 -0.33 18.71
C SER A 98 2.48 0.74 17.71
N CYS A 99 2.67 1.99 18.19
CA CYS A 99 3.19 3.09 17.38
C CYS A 99 4.55 2.75 16.77
N GLU A 100 5.43 2.15 17.56
CA GLU A 100 6.78 1.76 17.12
C GLU A 100 6.72 0.67 16.05
N ARG A 101 5.78 -0.28 16.17
CA ARG A 101 5.61 -1.33 15.17
C ARG A 101 5.05 -0.77 13.86
N PHE A 102 4.07 0.13 13.94
CA PHE A 102 3.55 0.83 12.75
C PHE A 102 4.66 1.61 12.03
N GLU A 103 5.43 2.44 12.75
CA GLU A 103 6.56 3.17 12.18
C GLU A 103 7.60 2.23 11.58
N PHE A 104 7.90 1.13 12.26
CA PHE A 104 8.84 0.14 11.75
C PHE A 104 8.36 -0.47 10.42
N LEU A 105 7.10 -0.90 10.34
CA LEU A 105 6.57 -1.53 9.14
C LEU A 105 6.47 -0.55 7.97
N ILE A 106 5.94 0.66 8.18
CA ILE A 106 5.85 1.70 7.15
C ILE A 106 7.23 2.00 6.54
N ASN A 107 8.27 2.10 7.36
CA ASN A 107 9.63 2.36 6.89
C ASN A 107 10.27 1.19 6.13
N ASN A 108 9.81 -0.04 6.40
CA ASN A 108 10.37 -1.27 5.82
C ASN A 108 9.52 -1.89 4.72
N LEU A 109 8.34 -1.33 4.42
CA LEU A 109 7.46 -1.83 3.37
C LEU A 109 8.14 -1.81 2.01
N ARG A 110 8.16 -2.94 1.31
CA ARG A 110 8.76 -3.07 -0.04
C ARG A 110 7.81 -3.76 -1.00
N PHE A 111 7.97 -3.40 -2.26
CA PHE A 111 7.10 -3.77 -3.38
C PHE A 111 7.85 -4.53 -4.47
N ASP A 112 9.17 -4.69 -4.32
CA ASP A 112 10.04 -5.34 -5.30
C ASP A 112 11.30 -5.93 -4.65
N ASP A 113 11.95 -6.83 -5.38
CA ASP A 113 13.24 -7.39 -5.00
C ASP A 113 14.38 -6.37 -5.19
N LYS A 114 15.12 -6.15 -4.11
CA LYS A 114 16.26 -5.22 -4.04
C LYS A 114 17.45 -5.70 -4.88
N ALA A 115 17.67 -7.01 -5.03
CA ALA A 115 18.83 -7.55 -5.74
C ALA A 115 18.77 -7.19 -7.23
N THR A 116 17.61 -7.36 -7.86
CA THR A 116 17.39 -7.07 -9.29
C THR A 116 16.99 -5.61 -9.56
N ARG A 117 16.70 -4.80 -8.53
CA ARG A 117 16.17 -3.43 -8.68
C ARG A 117 17.10 -2.52 -9.47
N ASN A 118 18.41 -2.57 -9.22
CA ASN A 118 19.35 -1.64 -9.86
C ASN A 118 19.41 -1.85 -11.38
N GLU A 119 19.42 -3.11 -11.82
CA GLU A 119 19.38 -3.46 -13.24
C GLU A 119 18.07 -3.01 -13.88
N ARG A 120 16.92 -3.34 -13.26
CA ARG A 120 15.60 -2.94 -13.78
C ARG A 120 15.43 -1.42 -13.85
N ARG A 121 15.99 -0.65 -12.91
CA ARG A 121 15.94 0.82 -12.93
C ARG A 121 16.66 1.48 -14.10
N THR A 122 17.59 0.77 -14.74
CA THR A 122 18.27 1.28 -15.96
C THR A 122 17.30 1.38 -17.14
N VAL A 123 16.29 0.51 -17.18
CA VAL A 123 15.30 0.43 -18.24
C VAL A 123 13.97 1.09 -17.82
N ASP A 124 13.54 0.88 -16.58
CA ASP A 124 12.27 1.39 -16.05
C ASP A 124 12.46 2.11 -14.71
N LYS A 125 12.30 3.44 -14.71
CA LYS A 125 12.40 4.26 -13.50
C LYS A 125 11.34 3.90 -12.45
N PHE A 126 10.23 3.27 -12.85
CA PHE A 126 9.13 2.83 -11.99
C PHE A 126 9.27 1.36 -11.53
N ALA A 127 10.40 0.71 -11.86
CA ALA A 127 10.69 -0.67 -11.47
C ALA A 127 10.42 -1.02 -10.00
N PRO A 128 10.58 -0.13 -9.00
CA PRO A 128 10.30 -0.45 -7.60
C PRO A 128 8.85 -0.81 -7.26
N ILE A 129 7.88 -0.47 -8.11
CA ILE A 129 6.46 -0.79 -7.88
C ILE A 129 5.78 -1.37 -9.13
N ARG A 130 6.48 -1.43 -10.27
CA ARG A 130 5.97 -1.86 -11.58
C ARG A 130 5.14 -3.13 -11.53
N GLU A 131 5.67 -4.17 -10.89
CA GLU A 131 5.00 -5.48 -10.85
C GLU A 131 3.64 -5.42 -10.16
N ILE A 132 3.58 -4.78 -8.99
CA ILE A 132 2.33 -4.63 -8.23
C ILE A 132 1.35 -3.72 -8.97
N TRP A 133 1.86 -2.65 -9.58
CA TRP A 133 1.06 -1.74 -10.39
C TRP A 133 0.42 -2.45 -11.59
N ASP A 134 1.19 -3.23 -12.35
CA ASP A 134 0.69 -3.92 -13.54
C ASP A 134 -0.35 -4.99 -13.16
N GLN A 135 -0.15 -5.69 -12.04
CA GLN A 135 -1.15 -6.62 -11.50
C GLN A 135 -2.43 -5.87 -11.12
N PHE A 136 -2.33 -4.77 -10.37
CA PHE A 136 -3.47 -3.96 -9.98
C PHE A 136 -4.25 -3.43 -11.18
N ILE A 137 -3.56 -2.83 -12.17
CA ILE A 137 -4.19 -2.30 -13.38
C ILE A 137 -4.85 -3.43 -14.20
N THR A 138 -4.22 -4.60 -14.28
CA THR A 138 -4.82 -5.77 -14.93
C THR A 138 -6.12 -6.17 -14.26
N LYS A 139 -6.18 -6.14 -12.92
CA LYS A 139 -7.43 -6.42 -12.18
C LYS A 139 -8.47 -5.34 -12.41
N CYS A 140 -8.09 -4.07 -12.39
CA CYS A 140 -8.98 -2.93 -12.67
C CYS A 140 -9.62 -2.99 -14.07
N ASN A 141 -8.86 -3.45 -15.07
CA ASN A 141 -9.31 -3.55 -16.46
C ASN A 141 -9.97 -4.90 -16.78
N SER A 142 -9.95 -5.86 -15.85
CA SER A 142 -10.59 -7.15 -16.06
C SER A 142 -12.10 -6.98 -16.22
N PRO A 143 -12.78 -7.78 -17.06
CA PRO A 143 -14.24 -7.70 -17.23
C PRO A 143 -15.04 -7.81 -15.92
N ILE A 144 -14.43 -8.41 -14.90
CA ILE A 144 -14.94 -8.53 -13.52
C ILE A 144 -15.09 -7.15 -12.86
N ASN A 145 -14.10 -6.27 -13.03
CA ASN A 145 -14.04 -4.94 -12.38
C ASN A 145 -14.25 -3.76 -13.33
N ARG A 146 -14.33 -4.01 -14.65
CA ARG A 146 -14.31 -2.98 -15.70
C ARG A 146 -15.41 -1.93 -15.57
N GLU A 147 -16.56 -2.25 -14.97
CA GLU A 147 -17.63 -1.26 -14.73
C GLU A 147 -17.47 -0.49 -13.40
N ILE A 148 -16.69 -0.98 -12.44
CA ILE A 148 -16.30 -0.22 -11.24
C ILE A 148 -15.36 0.93 -11.64
N THR A 149 -14.56 0.73 -12.69
CA THR A 149 -13.59 1.71 -13.23
C THR A 149 -14.09 2.50 -14.44
N SER A 150 -15.04 1.99 -15.24
CA SER A 150 -15.48 2.70 -16.46
C SER A 150 -16.36 3.92 -16.18
N GLN A 151 -17.11 3.95 -15.07
CA GLN A 151 -17.93 5.12 -14.74
C GLN A 151 -17.08 6.32 -14.27
N SER A 152 -15.84 6.06 -13.82
CA SER A 152 -14.88 7.07 -13.34
C SER A 152 -13.78 7.41 -14.35
N MET A 153 -13.59 6.63 -15.43
CA MET A 153 -12.51 6.82 -16.41
C MET A 153 -12.95 7.28 -17.82
N SER A 154 -14.23 7.60 -18.04
CA SER A 154 -14.65 8.16 -19.34
C SER A 154 -14.21 9.62 -19.55
N ASN A 155 -13.58 10.23 -18.55
CA ASN A 155 -12.93 11.52 -18.69
C ASN A 155 -11.42 11.31 -18.57
N TYR A 156 -10.69 11.63 -19.64
CA TYR A 156 -9.22 11.69 -19.63
C TYR A 156 -8.77 12.85 -18.72
N TRP A 157 -8.76 12.61 -17.41
CA TRP A 157 -8.11 13.49 -16.45
C TRP A 157 -6.77 12.86 -16.06
N ALA A 158 -5.70 13.66 -16.09
CA ALA A 158 -4.47 13.28 -15.42
C ALA A 158 -4.72 13.35 -13.91
N SER A 159 -4.53 12.23 -13.20
CA SER A 159 -4.51 12.22 -11.73
C SER A 159 -3.09 12.37 -11.23
N GLU A 160 -2.87 13.30 -10.31
CA GLU A 160 -1.54 13.62 -9.79
C GLU A 160 -1.39 13.17 -8.33
N ALA A 161 -0.24 12.58 -8.01
CA ALA A 161 0.14 12.29 -6.64
C ALA A 161 1.26 13.25 -6.22
N ALA A 162 0.99 14.11 -5.24
CA ALA A 162 1.98 15.05 -4.74
C ALA A 162 3.14 14.32 -4.04
N VAL A 163 4.36 14.47 -4.57
CA VAL A 163 5.58 13.90 -3.98
C VAL A 163 6.59 15.02 -3.71
N HIS A 164 6.84 15.28 -2.43
CA HIS A 164 7.77 16.33 -1.99
C HIS A 164 9.22 15.84 -1.89
N SER A 165 9.43 14.53 -1.84
CA SER A 165 10.76 13.90 -1.75
C SER A 165 11.44 13.73 -3.13
N LYS A 166 12.70 13.27 -3.12
CA LYS A 166 13.45 12.97 -4.35
C LYS A 166 12.78 11.84 -5.11
N CYS A 167 12.17 12.16 -6.25
CA CYS A 167 11.59 11.20 -7.18
C CYS A 167 12.09 11.48 -8.60
N THR A 168 12.57 10.45 -9.29
CA THR A 168 13.25 10.56 -10.61
C THR A 168 12.32 10.88 -11.79
N PHE A 169 11.01 10.87 -11.54
CA PHE A 169 9.97 11.21 -12.52
C PHE A 169 9.01 12.28 -11.98
N ARG A 170 9.42 13.03 -10.93
CA ARG A 170 8.68 14.19 -10.46
C ARG A 170 8.77 15.31 -11.50
N THR A 171 7.63 15.85 -11.89
CA THR A 171 7.54 17.03 -12.75
C THR A 171 7.08 18.22 -11.91
N SER A 172 7.67 19.39 -12.14
CA SER A 172 7.16 20.64 -11.55
C SER A 172 6.02 21.14 -12.43
N LEU A 173 4.86 21.39 -11.84
CA LEU A 173 3.72 21.96 -12.54
C LEU A 173 3.54 23.40 -12.05
N PRO A 174 3.57 24.40 -12.95
CA PRO A 174 3.32 25.78 -12.57
C PRO A 174 1.83 25.96 -12.23
N ASN A 175 1.57 26.54 -11.05
CA ASN A 175 0.28 27.03 -10.53
C ASN A 175 -0.96 26.17 -10.82
N MET A 176 -1.36 25.37 -9.83
CA MET A 176 -2.75 24.90 -9.71
C MET A 176 -3.58 26.05 -9.13
N GLU A 177 -4.27 26.81 -10.00
CA GLU A 177 -5.35 27.72 -9.58
C GLU A 177 -6.60 26.94 -9.15
#